data_AF-A0A8T3B402-F1
#
_entry.id   AF-A0A8T3B402-F1
#
_cell.length_a   1.000
_cell.length_b   1.000
_cell.length_c   1.000
_cell.angle_alpha   90.00
_cell.angle_beta   90.00
_cell.angle_gamma   90.00
#
_symmetry.space_group_name_H-M   'P 1'
#
loop_
_entity.id
_entity.type
_entity.pdbx_description
1 polymer ?
#
loop_
_entity_poly.entity_id
_entity_poly.type
_entity_poly.pdbx_seq_one_letter_code
_entity_poly.pdbx_strand_id
1 'polypeptide(L)'
;MGFVVEAGKSFSSDCPTLLLPGLSIGNVSQLAIDLLISSLRAKRIAYLDEPSVLPCVGNDAYGPLSEGDLALPLEGFFMQIYYISSVNDDGNDENFERLGWKRLEEYKPLERRWKYLSHLAEGNLSHDGFVDLDSELVDDDYYAGLPLAALFVFCKAKGVKVTCLLCYCSEGDNMQDSFQLAEAACQLLGLNPENFHGNEPGGWAIPLSWKTVYGPPPDMSIF
;
A
#
# COMPACT_ATOMS: atom_id res chain seq x y z
N MET A 1 -17.53 6.52 7.25
CA MET A 1 -16.57 6.55 6.14
C MET A 1 -17.10 7.31 4.93
N GLY A 2 -16.59 8.53 4.69
CA GLY A 2 -16.87 9.29 3.47
C GLY A 2 -15.69 10.19 3.13
N PHE A 3 -15.39 10.35 1.84
CA PHE A 3 -14.42 11.33 1.39
C PHE A 3 -15.02 12.73 1.46
N VAL A 4 -14.34 13.63 2.16
CA VAL A 4 -14.65 15.05 2.14
C VAL A 4 -13.75 15.71 1.11
N VAL A 5 -14.35 16.18 0.03
CA VAL A 5 -13.63 16.84 -1.06
C VAL A 5 -13.22 18.24 -0.63
N GLU A 6 -11.98 18.63 -0.94
CA GLU A 6 -11.52 19.98 -0.64
C GLU A 6 -12.27 21.03 -1.45
N ALA A 7 -12.47 22.20 -0.86
CA ALA A 7 -13.15 23.30 -1.51
C ALA A 7 -12.52 23.63 -2.89
N GLY A 8 -13.34 23.58 -3.94
CA GLY A 8 -12.91 23.87 -5.31
C GLY A 8 -12.20 22.73 -6.05
N LYS A 9 -12.13 21.51 -5.47
CA LYS A 9 -11.57 20.32 -6.12
C LYS A 9 -12.66 19.31 -6.47
N SER A 10 -12.33 18.36 -7.34
CA SER A 10 -13.21 17.25 -7.72
C SER A 10 -12.39 16.01 -8.10
N PHE A 11 -12.99 14.84 -7.97
CA PHE A 11 -12.41 13.62 -8.53
C PHE A 11 -12.45 13.67 -10.06
N SER A 12 -11.37 13.24 -10.72
CA SER A 12 -11.34 13.09 -12.17
C SER A 12 -11.95 11.75 -12.57
N SER A 13 -12.81 11.75 -13.58
CA SER A 13 -13.31 10.52 -14.20
C SER A 13 -12.23 9.75 -14.97
N ASP A 14 -11.14 10.44 -15.33
CA ASP A 14 -10.06 9.89 -16.16
C ASP A 14 -9.07 9.05 -15.36
N CYS A 15 -9.15 9.10 -14.02
CA CYS A 15 -8.34 8.29 -13.11
C CYS A 15 -9.28 7.45 -12.21
N PRO A 16 -9.75 6.29 -12.71
CA PRO A 16 -10.69 5.46 -11.97
C PRO A 16 -10.01 4.61 -10.87
N THR A 17 -8.68 4.61 -10.82
CA THR A 17 -7.92 3.74 -9.92
C THR A 17 -7.55 4.45 -8.63
N LEU A 18 -7.91 3.86 -7.50
CA LEU A 18 -7.50 4.29 -6.17
C LEU A 18 -6.37 3.38 -5.68
N LEU A 19 -5.22 3.97 -5.35
CA LEU A 19 -4.15 3.29 -4.62
C LEU A 19 -4.34 3.52 -3.13
N LEU A 20 -4.35 2.43 -2.35
CA LEU A 20 -4.44 2.47 -0.88
C LEU A 20 -3.22 1.75 -0.30
N PRO A 21 -2.39 2.42 0.53
CA PRO A 21 -1.30 1.74 1.23
C PRO A 21 -1.87 0.81 2.30
N GLY A 22 -1.36 -0.43 2.36
CA GLY A 22 -1.66 -1.35 3.45
C GLY A 22 -0.80 -1.05 4.67
N LEU A 23 -1.41 -0.77 5.83
CA LEU A 23 -0.68 -0.63 7.09
C LEU A 23 -0.07 -2.00 7.47
N SER A 24 1.25 -2.12 7.35
CA SER A 24 1.97 -3.39 7.52
C SER A 24 3.37 -3.18 8.11
N ILE A 25 4.05 -4.30 8.38
CA ILE A 25 5.46 -4.32 8.79
C ILE A 25 6.31 -3.50 7.82
N GLY A 26 7.30 -2.79 8.36
CA GLY A 26 8.31 -2.05 7.60
C GLY A 26 7.82 -0.78 6.91
N ASN A 27 6.52 -0.47 6.97
CA ASN A 27 5.87 0.68 6.33
C ASN A 27 6.13 0.82 4.81
N VAL A 28 6.50 -0.26 4.14
CA VAL A 28 6.93 -0.26 2.72
C VAL A 28 5.87 0.35 1.81
N SER A 29 4.60 -0.01 2.04
CA SER A 29 3.49 0.49 1.21
C SER A 29 3.23 1.98 1.42
N GLN A 30 3.39 2.51 2.63
CA GLN A 30 3.27 3.95 2.90
C GLN A 30 4.40 4.72 2.22
N LEU A 31 5.64 4.22 2.34
CA LEU A 31 6.81 4.79 1.67
C LEU A 31 6.68 4.75 0.14
N ALA A 32 6.13 3.66 -0.42
CA ALA A 32 5.90 3.54 -1.86
C ALA A 32 4.86 4.56 -2.35
N ILE A 33 3.80 4.80 -1.57
CA ILE A 33 2.83 5.85 -1.86
C ILE A 33 3.46 7.25 -1.73
N ASP A 34 4.36 7.48 -0.77
CA ASP A 34 5.08 8.75 -0.67
C ASP A 34 5.90 9.03 -1.94
N LEU A 35 6.62 8.02 -2.46
CA LEU A 35 7.36 8.11 -3.72
C LEU A 35 6.44 8.46 -4.89
N LEU A 36 5.28 7.78 -5.01
CA LEU A 36 4.33 8.05 -6.09
C LEU A 36 3.73 9.46 -5.98
N ILE A 37 3.34 9.90 -4.78
CA ILE A 37 2.80 11.25 -4.55
C ILE A 37 3.82 12.31 -4.96
N SER A 38 5.05 12.16 -4.47
CA SER A 38 6.14 13.11 -4.73
C SER A 38 6.52 13.13 -6.22
N SER A 39 6.70 11.96 -6.84
CA SER A 39 7.18 11.83 -8.23
C SER A 39 6.14 12.27 -9.26
N LEU A 40 4.86 11.96 -9.02
CA LEU A 40 3.74 12.39 -9.86
C LEU A 40 3.29 13.83 -9.55
N ARG A 41 3.85 14.46 -8.51
CA ARG A 41 3.40 15.76 -7.97
C ARG A 41 1.90 15.75 -7.69
N ALA A 42 1.43 14.64 -7.10
CA ALA A 42 0.03 14.41 -6.84
C ALA A 42 -0.51 15.50 -5.91
N LYS A 43 -1.65 16.07 -6.26
CA LYS A 43 -2.33 17.06 -5.43
C LYS A 43 -3.33 16.35 -4.55
N ARG A 44 -3.35 16.67 -3.26
CA ARG A 44 -4.46 16.29 -2.38
C ARG A 44 -5.76 16.84 -2.95
N ILE A 45 -6.81 16.02 -3.04
CA ILE A 45 -8.13 16.42 -3.57
C ILE A 45 -9.27 16.22 -2.56
N ALA A 46 -9.07 15.32 -1.60
CA ALA A 46 -10.03 14.99 -0.56
C ALA A 46 -9.29 14.44 0.66
N TYR A 47 -9.98 14.37 1.79
CA TYR A 47 -9.55 13.65 2.98
C TYR A 47 -10.64 12.66 3.39
N LEU A 48 -10.24 11.58 4.06
CA LEU A 48 -11.17 10.65 4.66
C LEU A 48 -11.48 11.11 6.08
N ASP A 49 -12.74 11.44 6.35
CA ASP A 49 -13.21 11.74 7.70
C ASP A 49 -13.81 10.47 8.31
N GLU A 50 -13.06 9.87 9.25
CA GLU A 50 -13.44 8.63 9.92
C GLU A 50 -13.06 8.69 11.40
N PRO A 51 -14.05 8.68 12.33
CA PRO A 51 -13.80 8.76 13.78
C PRO A 51 -12.91 7.64 14.33
N SER A 52 -12.82 6.53 13.61
CA SER A 52 -12.01 5.37 13.97
C SER A 52 -10.51 5.56 13.66
N VAL A 53 -10.13 6.62 12.93
CA VAL A 53 -8.74 6.97 12.61
C VAL A 53 -8.22 7.98 13.63
N LEU A 54 -7.05 7.71 14.20
CA LEU A 54 -6.43 8.61 15.18
C LEU A 54 -6.14 9.98 14.54
N PRO A 55 -6.61 11.11 15.11
CA PRO A 55 -6.30 12.43 14.58
C PRO A 55 -4.82 12.76 14.82
N CYS A 56 -4.10 13.03 13.72
CA CYS A 56 -2.69 13.43 13.74
C CYS A 56 -2.50 14.71 12.91
N VAL A 57 -1.61 15.61 13.35
CA VAL A 57 -1.25 16.84 12.63
C VAL A 57 0.27 16.88 12.46
N GLY A 58 0.72 17.19 11.24
CA GLY A 58 2.13 17.32 10.89
C GLY A 58 2.34 18.39 9.81
N ASN A 59 3.60 18.70 9.53
CA ASN A 59 3.96 19.63 8.45
C ASN A 59 3.74 18.98 7.07
N ASP A 60 3.73 19.78 6.00
CA ASP A 60 3.69 19.27 4.63
C ASP A 60 4.98 18.48 4.32
N ALA A 61 4.81 17.18 4.07
CA ALA A 61 5.91 16.25 3.80
C ALA A 61 6.50 16.40 2.38
N TYR A 62 5.81 17.11 1.46
CA TYR A 62 6.14 17.15 0.03
C TYR A 62 6.45 18.57 -0.48
N GLY A 63 6.38 19.60 0.37
CA GLY A 63 6.58 21.01 0.03
C GLY A 63 8.06 21.43 -0.17
N PRO A 64 8.33 22.57 -0.84
CA PRO A 64 9.64 22.90 -1.43
C PRO A 64 10.72 23.50 -0.49
N LEU A 65 10.59 23.47 0.85
CA LEU A 65 11.56 24.15 1.74
C LEU A 65 12.14 23.27 2.86
N SER A 66 13.32 22.68 2.60
CA SER A 66 14.58 22.86 3.36
C SER A 66 15.78 22.13 2.69
N GLU A 67 16.93 22.82 2.55
CA GLU A 67 18.14 22.37 1.83
C GLU A 67 19.09 21.47 2.67
N GLY A 68 19.83 20.58 1.97
CA GLY A 68 20.95 19.75 2.45
C GLY A 68 21.01 18.35 1.80
N ASP A 69 22.15 18.00 1.16
CA ASP A 69 22.55 16.69 0.54
C ASP A 69 23.68 16.04 1.40
N LEU A 70 24.02 14.74 1.40
CA LEU A 70 24.13 13.69 0.36
C LEU A 70 24.12 12.27 1.01
N ALA A 71 23.79 11.23 0.25
CA ALA A 71 23.56 9.83 0.65
C ALA A 71 24.62 8.81 0.15
N LEU A 72 24.52 7.53 0.62
CA LEU A 72 24.76 6.20 -0.03
C LEU A 72 25.16 5.11 1.01
N PRO A 73 24.88 3.77 0.84
CA PRO A 73 24.84 2.99 -0.41
C PRO A 73 23.55 2.22 -0.74
N LEU A 74 23.39 2.10 -2.06
CA LEU A 74 22.47 1.27 -2.82
C LEU A 74 22.96 -0.20 -2.85
N GLU A 75 22.16 -1.12 -2.35
CA GLU A 75 22.27 -2.55 -2.67
C GLU A 75 20.98 -2.98 -3.38
N GLY A 76 21.10 -3.31 -4.66
CA GLY A 76 19.97 -3.76 -5.47
C GLY A 76 19.57 -5.17 -5.10
N PHE A 77 18.63 -5.31 -4.18
CA PHE A 77 17.97 -6.58 -3.91
C PHE A 77 16.80 -6.74 -4.88
N PHE A 78 16.72 -7.88 -5.56
CA PHE A 78 15.52 -8.25 -6.31
C PHE A 78 14.46 -8.72 -5.31
N MET A 79 13.40 -7.93 -5.12
CA MET A 79 12.28 -8.27 -4.27
C MET A 79 11.20 -8.98 -5.08
N GLN A 80 10.80 -10.17 -4.62
CA GLN A 80 9.67 -10.88 -5.21
C GLN A 80 8.37 -10.15 -4.87
N ILE A 81 7.65 -9.68 -5.90
CA ILE A 81 6.30 -9.16 -5.76
C ILE A 81 5.31 -10.33 -5.71
N TYR A 82 4.42 -10.27 -4.73
CA TYR A 82 3.27 -11.13 -4.59
C TYR A 82 2.00 -10.35 -4.90
N TYR A 83 0.95 -11.03 -5.34
CA TYR A 83 -0.34 -10.39 -5.59
C TYR A 83 -1.52 -11.27 -5.24
N ILE A 84 -2.67 -10.63 -5.06
CA ILE A 84 -4.00 -11.25 -5.10
C ILE A 84 -4.90 -10.35 -5.93
N SER A 85 -5.60 -10.93 -6.91
CA SER A 85 -6.47 -10.22 -7.86
C SER A 85 -7.91 -10.70 -7.75
N SER A 86 -8.88 -9.79 -7.86
CA SER A 86 -10.30 -10.16 -7.91
C SER A 86 -10.74 -10.66 -9.29
N VAL A 87 -9.84 -10.76 -10.27
CA VAL A 87 -10.16 -11.17 -11.66
C VAL A 87 -10.68 -12.61 -11.71
N ASN A 88 -10.03 -13.52 -10.99
CA ASN A 88 -10.47 -14.91 -10.84
C ASN A 88 -10.80 -15.22 -9.37
N ASP A 89 -11.63 -16.24 -9.16
CA ASP A 89 -12.10 -16.55 -7.80
C ASP A 89 -11.01 -17.05 -6.85
N ASP A 90 -10.02 -17.75 -7.42
CA ASP A 90 -8.82 -18.27 -6.76
C ASP A 90 -7.72 -17.21 -6.53
N GLY A 91 -7.98 -15.97 -6.94
CA GLY A 91 -7.07 -14.83 -6.75
C GLY A 91 -6.04 -14.66 -7.85
N ASN A 92 -6.05 -15.52 -8.89
CA ASN A 92 -5.07 -15.51 -9.96
C ASN A 92 -5.35 -14.44 -11.03
N ASP A 93 -4.30 -14.00 -11.74
CA ASP A 93 -4.37 -13.09 -12.88
C ASP A 93 -3.18 -13.32 -13.84
N GLU A 94 -3.46 -13.82 -15.05
CA GLU A 94 -2.42 -14.13 -16.04
C GLU A 94 -1.53 -12.92 -16.39
N ASN A 95 -2.05 -11.69 -16.26
CA ASN A 95 -1.26 -10.51 -16.57
C ASN A 95 -0.11 -10.34 -15.57
N PHE A 96 -0.35 -10.63 -14.29
CA PHE A 96 0.66 -10.54 -13.24
C PHE A 96 1.62 -11.73 -13.27
N GLU A 97 1.14 -12.91 -13.64
CA GLU A 97 2.01 -14.08 -13.87
C GLU A 97 3.02 -13.81 -15.00
N ARG A 98 2.59 -13.12 -16.08
CA ARG A 98 3.49 -12.71 -17.18
C ARG A 98 4.56 -11.70 -16.75
N LEU A 99 4.31 -10.92 -15.69
CA LEU A 99 5.29 -10.01 -15.07
C LEU A 99 6.24 -10.75 -14.11
N GLY A 100 6.10 -12.08 -13.95
CA GLY A 100 6.91 -12.88 -13.03
C GLY A 100 6.51 -12.72 -11.56
N TRP A 101 5.34 -12.11 -11.29
CA TRP A 101 4.83 -11.97 -9.93
C TRP A 101 4.17 -13.26 -9.47
N LYS A 102 4.21 -13.52 -8.16
CA LYS A 102 3.65 -14.73 -7.57
C LYS A 102 2.29 -14.45 -6.97
N ARG A 103 1.30 -15.30 -7.24
CA ARG A 103 0.03 -15.25 -6.51
C ARG A 103 0.30 -15.54 -5.02
N LEU A 104 -0.38 -14.85 -4.11
CA LEU A 104 -0.33 -15.12 -2.68
C LEU A 104 -0.90 -16.53 -2.42
N GLU A 105 -0.06 -17.47 -2.00
CA GLU A 105 -0.46 -18.87 -1.83
C GLU A 105 -1.42 -19.07 -0.65
N GLU A 106 -1.32 -18.19 0.33
CA GLU A 106 -2.12 -18.12 1.55
C GLU A 106 -3.53 -17.59 1.30
N TYR A 107 -3.81 -17.03 0.12
CA TYR A 107 -5.18 -16.79 -0.29
C TYR A 107 -5.85 -18.11 -0.72
N LYS A 108 -6.66 -18.63 0.20
CA LYS A 108 -7.36 -19.90 0.07
C LYS A 108 -8.86 -19.67 0.33
N PRO A 109 -9.65 -19.27 -0.69
CA PRO A 109 -11.01 -18.78 -0.52
C PRO A 109 -11.99 -19.78 0.11
N LEU A 110 -11.69 -21.08 0.03
CA LEU A 110 -12.51 -22.15 0.59
C LEU A 110 -12.17 -22.49 2.05
N GLU A 111 -11.04 -21.99 2.57
CA GLU A 111 -10.65 -22.21 3.97
C GLU A 111 -11.44 -21.33 4.93
N ARG A 112 -11.46 -21.75 6.20
CA ARG A 112 -12.40 -21.28 7.23
C ARG A 112 -12.52 -19.76 7.29
N ARG A 113 -11.41 -19.02 7.47
CA ARG A 113 -11.47 -17.55 7.64
C ARG A 113 -11.76 -16.78 6.37
N TRP A 114 -11.16 -17.16 5.24
CA TRP A 114 -11.48 -16.53 3.96
C TRP A 114 -12.95 -16.74 3.57
N LYS A 115 -13.48 -17.94 3.80
CA LYS A 115 -14.89 -18.26 3.59
C LYS A 115 -15.80 -17.46 4.52
N TYR A 116 -15.43 -17.34 5.80
CA TYR A 116 -16.14 -16.50 6.76
C TYR A 116 -16.19 -15.03 6.31
N LEU A 117 -15.04 -14.44 5.95
CA LEU A 117 -14.97 -13.07 5.44
C LEU A 117 -15.84 -12.87 4.20
N SER A 118 -15.87 -13.86 3.30
CA SER A 118 -16.67 -13.80 2.08
C SER A 118 -18.17 -13.78 2.40
N HIS A 119 -18.63 -14.68 3.27
CA HIS A 119 -20.01 -14.68 3.74
C HIS A 119 -20.38 -13.39 4.49
N LEU A 120 -19.47 -12.86 5.30
CA LEU A 120 -19.65 -11.59 5.99
C LEU A 120 -19.82 -10.43 5.00
N ALA A 121 -18.97 -10.37 3.96
CA ALA A 121 -19.02 -9.34 2.93
C ALA A 121 -20.29 -9.39 2.06
N GLU A 122 -20.80 -10.60 1.80
CA GLU A 122 -22.05 -10.82 1.06
C GLU A 122 -23.31 -10.58 1.91
N GLY A 123 -23.18 -10.46 3.23
CA GLY A 123 -24.32 -10.36 4.15
C GLY A 123 -25.03 -11.70 4.43
N ASN A 124 -24.37 -12.82 4.16
CA ASN A 124 -24.91 -14.18 4.21
C ASN A 124 -24.65 -14.91 5.55
N LEU A 125 -24.51 -14.19 6.67
CA LEU A 125 -24.22 -14.81 7.97
C LEU A 125 -25.43 -15.59 8.51
N SER A 126 -25.32 -16.91 8.58
CA SER A 126 -26.16 -17.75 9.43
C SER A 126 -25.63 -17.75 10.87
N HIS A 127 -26.50 -17.98 11.86
CA HIS A 127 -26.13 -18.04 13.29
C HIS A 127 -25.05 -19.09 13.62
N ASP A 128 -24.84 -20.09 12.76
CA ASP A 128 -23.80 -21.14 12.89
C ASP A 128 -22.39 -20.70 12.43
N GLY A 129 -22.25 -19.51 11.85
CA GLY A 129 -21.00 -19.01 11.26
C GLY A 129 -20.08 -18.25 12.21
N PHE A 130 -20.35 -18.22 13.52
CA PHE A 130 -19.47 -17.56 14.49
C PHE A 130 -18.13 -18.31 14.53
N VAL A 131 -17.15 -17.82 13.79
CA VAL A 131 -15.74 -18.09 14.09
C VAL A 131 -15.51 -17.44 15.44
N ASP A 132 -15.25 -18.26 16.45
CA ASP A 132 -14.78 -17.78 17.74
C ASP A 132 -13.51 -16.95 17.51
N LEU A 133 -13.66 -15.62 17.58
CA LEU A 133 -12.57 -14.66 17.41
C LEU A 133 -11.52 -14.82 18.53
N ASP A 134 -11.92 -15.45 19.65
CA ASP A 134 -11.05 -15.77 20.78
C ASP A 134 -10.37 -17.15 20.64
N SER A 135 -10.69 -17.93 19.59
CA SER A 135 -9.96 -19.17 19.30
C SER A 135 -8.54 -18.86 18.81
N GLU A 136 -7.56 -19.65 19.26
CA GLU A 136 -6.15 -19.46 18.89
C GLU A 136 -6.00 -19.24 17.38
N LEU A 137 -5.33 -18.14 17.01
CA LEU A 137 -4.90 -17.87 15.64
C LEU A 137 -4.05 -19.06 15.18
N VAL A 138 -4.61 -19.90 14.30
CA VAL A 138 -3.82 -20.90 13.59
C VAL A 138 -2.93 -20.15 12.59
N ASP A 139 -1.70 -20.59 12.35
CA ASP A 139 -0.76 -19.88 11.44
C ASP A 139 -1.38 -19.59 10.04
N ASP A 140 -2.21 -20.51 9.53
CA ASP A 140 -2.92 -20.36 8.24
C ASP A 140 -3.93 -19.19 8.22
N ASP A 141 -4.35 -18.69 9.38
CA ASP A 141 -5.36 -17.65 9.54
C ASP A 141 -4.77 -16.22 9.57
N TYR A 142 -3.44 -16.08 9.59
CA TYR A 142 -2.76 -14.79 9.74
C TYR A 142 -3.18 -13.79 8.67
N TYR A 143 -3.02 -14.13 7.39
CA TYR A 143 -3.33 -13.22 6.28
C TYR A 143 -4.80 -12.85 6.21
N ALA A 144 -5.69 -13.82 6.46
CA ALA A 144 -7.12 -13.59 6.52
C ALA A 144 -7.53 -12.69 7.71
N GLY A 145 -6.71 -12.60 8.75
CA GLY A 145 -6.94 -11.69 9.88
C GLY A 145 -6.53 -10.23 9.63
N LEU A 146 -5.78 -9.95 8.56
CA LEU A 146 -5.28 -8.60 8.30
C LEU A 146 -6.39 -7.68 7.74
N PRO A 147 -6.38 -6.37 8.03
CA PRO A 147 -7.32 -5.41 7.46
C PRO A 147 -7.36 -5.43 5.93
N LEU A 148 -6.22 -5.74 5.29
CA LEU A 148 -6.10 -5.91 3.85
C LEU A 148 -7.04 -6.99 3.30
N ALA A 149 -7.14 -8.15 3.98
CA ALA A 149 -7.99 -9.26 3.56
C ALA A 149 -9.47 -8.87 3.62
N ALA A 150 -9.90 -8.21 4.70
CA ALA A 150 -11.25 -7.68 4.82
C ALA A 150 -11.55 -6.68 3.69
N LEU A 151 -10.66 -5.70 3.45
CA LEU A 151 -10.86 -4.73 2.37
C LEU A 151 -10.96 -5.40 0.99
N PHE A 152 -10.06 -6.34 0.69
CA PHE A 152 -10.06 -7.09 -0.56
C PHE A 152 -11.39 -7.82 -0.77
N VAL A 153 -11.81 -8.62 0.22
CA VAL A 153 -13.03 -9.45 0.12
C VAL A 153 -14.28 -8.58 0.01
N PHE A 154 -14.38 -7.49 0.76
CA PHE A 154 -15.52 -6.57 0.69
C PHE A 154 -15.58 -5.83 -0.65
N CYS A 155 -14.45 -5.36 -1.18
CA CYS A 155 -14.39 -4.77 -2.52
C CYS A 155 -14.82 -5.78 -3.59
N LYS A 156 -14.29 -7.00 -3.53
CA LYS A 156 -14.66 -8.10 -4.44
C LYS A 156 -16.17 -8.39 -4.37
N ALA A 157 -16.75 -8.52 -3.19
CA ALA A 157 -18.18 -8.79 -3.00
C ALA A 157 -19.08 -7.65 -3.52
N LYS A 158 -18.58 -6.41 -3.52
CA LYS A 158 -19.28 -5.25 -4.11
C LYS A 158 -19.08 -5.12 -5.62
N GLY A 159 -18.37 -6.05 -6.26
CA GLY A 159 -18.08 -6.03 -7.69
C GLY A 159 -17.05 -4.96 -8.08
N VAL A 160 -16.29 -4.44 -7.10
CA VAL A 160 -15.18 -3.51 -7.35
C VAL A 160 -13.95 -4.34 -7.72
N LYS A 161 -13.35 -4.04 -8.87
CA LYS A 161 -12.07 -4.67 -9.26
C LYS A 161 -11.00 -4.24 -8.26
N VAL A 162 -10.34 -5.21 -7.63
CA VAL A 162 -9.34 -4.97 -6.61
C VAL A 162 -8.15 -5.89 -6.81
N THR A 163 -6.96 -5.32 -6.69
CA THR A 163 -5.69 -6.04 -6.69
C THR A 163 -4.89 -5.57 -5.50
N CYS A 164 -4.35 -6.50 -4.70
CA CYS A 164 -3.38 -6.18 -3.66
C CYS A 164 -2.00 -6.60 -4.12
N LEU A 165 -1.03 -5.69 -4.02
CA LEU A 165 0.39 -5.96 -4.20
C LEU A 165 1.01 -6.17 -2.83
N LEU A 166 1.79 -7.23 -2.66
CA LEU A 166 2.43 -7.59 -1.41
C LEU A 166 3.91 -7.86 -1.63
N CYS A 167 4.69 -7.62 -0.59
CA CYS A 167 6.10 -7.98 -0.53
C CYS A 167 6.48 -8.38 0.89
N TYR A 168 7.52 -9.20 0.99
CA TYR A 168 8.11 -9.55 2.27
C TYR A 168 9.20 -8.55 2.61
N CYS A 169 9.14 -7.99 3.82
CA CYS A 169 10.14 -7.08 4.36
C CYS A 169 10.32 -7.36 5.86
N SER A 170 11.43 -6.87 6.41
CA SER A 170 11.66 -6.82 7.85
C SER A 170 11.47 -5.39 8.37
N GLU A 171 11.36 -5.20 9.68
CA GLU A 171 11.47 -3.85 10.23
C GLU A 171 12.87 -3.28 10.00
N GLY A 172 12.95 -1.97 9.79
CA GLY A 172 14.21 -1.27 9.54
C GLY A 172 14.06 -0.17 8.50
N ASP A 173 15.17 0.13 7.83
CA ASP A 173 15.19 1.03 6.69
C ASP A 173 14.69 0.32 5.43
N ASN A 174 13.42 0.55 5.12
CA ASN A 174 12.77 -0.02 3.94
C ASN A 174 12.58 0.99 2.81
N MET A 175 13.40 2.05 2.77
CA MET A 175 13.37 3.00 1.66
C MET A 175 13.55 2.27 0.32
N GLN A 176 14.53 1.36 0.22
CA GLN A 176 14.80 0.62 -1.03
C GLN A 176 13.66 -0.32 -1.44
N ASP A 177 13.06 -1.05 -0.49
CA ASP A 177 11.93 -1.95 -0.76
C ASP A 177 10.72 -1.17 -1.29
N SER A 178 10.56 0.07 -0.84
CA SER A 178 9.46 0.93 -1.27
C SER A 178 9.59 1.37 -2.73
N PHE A 179 10.81 1.57 -3.26
CA PHE A 179 11.02 1.83 -4.68
C PHE A 179 10.54 0.67 -5.54
N GLN A 180 10.83 -0.57 -5.13
CA GLN A 180 10.44 -1.76 -5.87
C GLN A 180 8.92 -1.96 -5.86
N LEU A 181 8.28 -1.73 -4.71
CA LEU A 181 6.81 -1.79 -4.62
C LEU A 181 6.14 -0.66 -5.42
N ALA A 182 6.73 0.54 -5.42
CA ALA A 182 6.24 1.68 -6.22
C ALA A 182 6.40 1.40 -7.73
N GLU A 183 7.51 0.79 -8.15
CA GLU A 183 7.73 0.38 -9.53
C GLU A 183 6.73 -0.69 -9.98
N ALA A 184 6.43 -1.67 -9.12
CA ALA A 184 5.39 -2.66 -9.38
C ALA A 184 4.01 -1.99 -9.55
N ALA A 185 3.68 -1.01 -8.71
CA ALA A 185 2.46 -0.22 -8.86
C ALA A 185 2.44 0.57 -10.17
N CYS A 186 3.57 1.14 -10.60
CA CYS A 186 3.69 1.80 -11.91
C CYS A 186 3.44 0.84 -13.07
N GLN A 187 4.03 -0.36 -13.04
CA GLN A 187 3.81 -1.40 -14.05
C GLN A 187 2.33 -1.78 -14.15
N LEU A 188 1.67 -1.97 -13.00
CA LEU A 188 0.23 -2.25 -12.93
C LEU A 188 -0.62 -1.13 -13.56
N LEU A 189 -0.21 0.13 -13.36
CA LEU A 189 -0.92 1.30 -13.86
C LEU A 189 -0.52 1.71 -15.28
N GLY A 190 0.46 1.04 -15.89
CA GLY A 190 1.02 1.44 -17.18
C GLY A 190 1.78 2.78 -17.14
N LEU A 191 2.26 3.17 -15.96
CA LEU A 191 3.09 4.35 -15.77
C LEU A 191 4.56 4.00 -16.05
N ASN A 192 5.28 4.89 -16.72
CA ASN A 192 6.74 4.78 -16.87
C ASN A 192 7.42 5.76 -15.90
N PRO A 193 8.13 5.27 -14.87
CA PRO A 193 8.89 6.12 -13.94
C PRO A 193 9.90 7.06 -14.62
N GLU A 194 10.46 6.69 -15.77
CA GLU A 194 11.39 7.56 -16.52
C GLU A 194 10.76 8.89 -16.96
N ASN A 195 9.42 8.94 -17.06
CA ASN A 195 8.68 10.16 -17.39
C ASN A 195 8.41 11.03 -16.17
N PHE A 196 8.76 10.59 -14.96
CA PHE A 196 8.57 11.36 -13.74
C PHE A 196 9.58 12.50 -13.66
N HIS A 197 9.27 13.50 -12.84
CA HIS A 197 10.04 14.75 -12.73
C HIS A 197 10.88 14.83 -11.46
N GLY A 198 11.36 13.69 -10.98
CA GLY A 198 12.22 13.59 -9.81
C GLY A 198 13.71 13.63 -10.15
N ASN A 199 14.52 13.82 -9.11
CA ASN A 199 15.97 14.01 -9.22
C ASN A 199 16.77 12.70 -9.05
N GLU A 200 16.13 11.61 -8.65
CA GLU A 200 16.77 10.31 -8.43
C GLU A 200 16.79 9.45 -9.71
N PRO A 201 17.67 8.44 -9.77
CA PRO A 201 17.65 7.43 -10.83
C PRO A 201 16.24 6.81 -11.00
N GLY A 202 15.79 6.67 -12.25
CA GLY A 202 14.44 6.18 -12.54
C GLY A 202 13.33 7.23 -12.43
N GLY A 203 13.68 8.53 -12.37
CA GLY A 203 12.71 9.64 -12.39
C GLY A 203 12.01 9.90 -11.06
N TRP A 204 12.35 9.15 -10.01
CA TRP A 204 11.72 9.25 -8.70
C TRP A 204 12.10 10.53 -7.95
N ALA A 205 11.14 11.07 -7.20
CA ALA A 205 11.34 12.21 -6.31
C ALA A 205 11.24 11.73 -4.86
N ILE A 206 12.35 11.72 -4.13
CA ILE A 206 12.35 11.38 -2.70
C ILE A 206 11.58 12.49 -1.93
N PRO A 207 10.58 12.14 -1.11
CA PRO A 207 9.88 13.08 -0.24
C PRO A 207 10.82 13.80 0.72
N LEU A 208 10.56 15.06 1.01
CA LEU A 208 11.40 15.85 1.91
C LEU A 208 11.47 15.25 3.32
N SER A 209 10.35 14.66 3.79
CA SER A 209 10.26 14.00 5.09
C SER A 209 11.30 12.89 5.28
N TRP A 210 11.80 12.28 4.19
CA TRP A 210 12.78 11.20 4.27
C TRP A 210 14.16 11.69 4.71
N LYS A 211 14.49 12.96 4.48
CA LYS A 211 15.79 13.55 4.87
C LYS A 211 16.03 13.52 6.38
N THR A 212 14.97 13.43 7.18
CA THR A 212 15.05 13.49 8.65
C THR A 212 14.56 12.20 9.32
N VAL A 213 14.45 11.09 8.58
CA VAL A 213 14.04 9.78 9.15
C VAL A 213 14.99 9.32 10.25
N TYR A 214 16.27 9.69 10.14
CA TYR A 214 17.30 9.41 11.14
C TYR A 214 17.42 10.50 12.23
N GLY A 215 16.48 11.44 12.27
CA GLY A 215 16.51 12.60 13.16
C GLY A 215 17.28 13.79 12.58
N PRO A 216 17.33 14.90 13.33
CA PRO A 216 18.14 16.06 12.95
C PRO A 216 19.65 15.71 12.99
N PRO A 217 20.50 16.53 12.35
CA PRO A 217 21.95 16.38 12.47
C PRO A 217 22.36 16.28 13.94
N PRO A 218 23.31 15.40 14.29
CA PRO A 218 23.74 15.27 15.68
C PRO A 218 24.27 16.61 16.18
N ASP A 219 24.06 16.89 17.47
CA ASP A 219 24.60 18.08 18.09
C ASP A 219 26.13 18.02 18.02
N MET A 220 26.73 18.90 17.24
CA MET A 220 28.19 18.91 17.04
C MET A 220 28.98 19.19 18.32
N SER A 221 28.34 19.59 19.42
CA SER A 221 28.98 19.71 20.73
C SER A 221 29.27 18.38 21.43
N ILE A 222 28.79 17.25 20.90
CA ILE A 222 29.02 15.90 21.46
C ILE A 222 30.24 15.18 20.85
N PHE A 223 30.88 15.77 19.84
CA PHE A 223 32.12 15.29 19.20
C PHE A 223 33.28 16.25 19.46
#